data_AF-A0ABD6W020-F1
#
_entry.id   AF-A0ABD6W020-F1
#
_cell.length_a   1.000
_cell.length_b   1.000
_cell.length_c   1.000
_cell.angle_alpha   90.00
_cell.angle_beta   90.00
_cell.angle_gamma   90.00
#
_symmetry.space_group_name_H-M   'P 1'
#
loop_
_entity.id
_entity.type
_entity.pdbx_description
1 polymer ?
#
loop_
_entity_poly.entity_id
_entity_poly.type
_entity_poly.pdbx_seq_one_letter_code
_entity_poly.pdbx_strand_id
1 'polypeptide(L)'
;MIITTCHTGIGSAKQIQSLLEHSIPTSLHYKIEAVDLEYLKKYGDSNSVFEQYDVKAIVGTSDPHIKRVPYIALENLIAGDGTSVVKTLFPDVKDMALLKRINNYLVENLSVERLLSAVTILDATKVISSVSDMMTELEENTGIRLTNNQRVTLYVHVSAMIERLIRNEPPLVYKVVSSEERKQGCTKIKRALRNIESSYGIKVDQNELNYLYDIVFQL
;
A
#
# COMPACT_ATOMS: atom_id res chain seq x y z
N MET A 1 -20.38 -10.25 0.60
CA MET A 1 -19.53 -10.36 -0.59
C MET A 1 -19.00 -8.98 -0.97
N ILE A 2 -17.78 -8.89 -1.47
CA ILE A 2 -17.22 -7.68 -2.10
C ILE A 2 -17.07 -7.96 -3.60
N ILE A 3 -17.50 -7.03 -4.44
CA ILE A 3 -17.29 -7.12 -5.88
C ILE A 3 -16.08 -6.29 -6.25
N THR A 4 -15.22 -6.79 -7.14
CA THR A 4 -14.16 -5.99 -7.77
C THR A 4 -14.48 -5.72 -9.23
N THR A 5 -14.18 -4.52 -9.71
CA THR A 5 -14.40 -4.16 -11.12
C THR A 5 -13.35 -3.16 -11.62
N CYS A 6 -13.12 -3.15 -12.92
CA CYS A 6 -12.11 -2.31 -13.54
C CYS A 6 -12.51 -1.93 -14.96
N HIS A 7 -12.20 -0.68 -15.37
CA HIS A 7 -12.50 -0.19 -16.71
C HIS A 7 -11.73 -0.92 -17.81
N THR A 8 -10.51 -1.37 -17.52
CA THR A 8 -9.66 -2.12 -18.46
C THR A 8 -10.09 -3.58 -18.64
N GLY A 9 -11.16 -4.01 -17.96
CA GLY A 9 -11.79 -5.31 -18.12
C GLY A 9 -11.58 -6.27 -16.95
N ILE A 10 -12.14 -7.48 -17.10
CA ILE A 10 -12.20 -8.49 -16.05
C ILE A 10 -10.82 -8.95 -15.54
N GLY A 11 -9.79 -8.92 -16.40
CA GLY A 11 -8.42 -9.29 -16.02
C GLY A 11 -7.86 -8.37 -14.93
N SER A 12 -7.99 -7.06 -15.11
CA SER A 12 -7.59 -6.09 -14.09
C SER A 12 -8.50 -6.13 -12.85
N ALA A 13 -9.79 -6.43 -13.02
CA ALA A 13 -10.68 -6.66 -11.87
C ALA A 13 -10.23 -7.86 -11.01
N LYS A 14 -9.68 -8.91 -11.63
CA LYS A 14 -9.09 -10.06 -10.93
C LYS A 14 -7.80 -9.71 -10.19
N GLN A 15 -7.01 -8.76 -10.69
CA GLN A 15 -5.84 -8.26 -9.95
C GLN A 15 -6.28 -7.57 -8.66
N ILE A 16 -7.31 -6.72 -8.73
CA ILE A 16 -7.92 -6.09 -7.54
C ILE A 16 -8.51 -7.15 -6.60
N GLN A 17 -9.16 -8.20 -7.14
CA GLN A 17 -9.64 -9.32 -6.33
C GLN A 17 -8.50 -9.98 -5.55
N SER A 18 -7.42 -10.36 -6.24
CA SER A 18 -6.25 -10.97 -5.63
C SER A 18 -5.66 -10.07 -4.54
N LEU A 19 -5.50 -8.77 -4.82
CA LEU A 19 -5.04 -7.80 -3.83
C LEU A 19 -5.88 -7.83 -2.55
N LEU A 20 -7.21 -7.77 -2.68
CA LEU A 20 -8.10 -7.77 -1.53
C LEU A 20 -8.05 -9.12 -0.78
N GLU A 21 -8.01 -10.24 -1.49
CA GLU A 21 -7.91 -11.59 -0.89
C GLU A 21 -6.63 -11.75 -0.06
N HIS A 22 -5.49 -11.20 -0.52
CA HIS A 22 -4.23 -11.22 0.23
C HIS A 22 -4.20 -10.22 1.40
N SER A 23 -5.10 -9.23 1.40
CA SER A 23 -5.12 -8.16 2.41
C SER A 23 -6.15 -8.36 3.51
N ILE A 24 -7.16 -9.20 3.26
CA ILE A 24 -8.29 -9.44 4.16
C ILE A 24 -8.12 -10.80 4.86
N PRO A 25 -8.14 -10.85 6.20
CA PRO A 25 -8.06 -12.11 6.94
C PRO A 25 -9.17 -13.09 6.55
N THR A 26 -8.80 -14.34 6.26
CA THR A 26 -9.74 -15.42 5.90
C THR A 26 -10.78 -15.70 6.99
N SER A 27 -10.48 -15.38 8.25
CA SER A 27 -11.40 -15.47 9.39
C SER A 27 -12.63 -14.57 9.29
N LEU A 28 -12.62 -13.56 8.40
CA LEU A 28 -13.77 -12.70 8.16
C LEU A 28 -14.77 -13.30 7.17
N HIS A 29 -14.42 -14.39 6.47
CA HIS A 29 -15.30 -15.14 5.57
C HIS A 29 -15.96 -14.29 4.46
N TYR A 30 -15.32 -13.20 4.03
CA TYR A 30 -15.79 -12.42 2.89
C TYR A 30 -15.46 -13.14 1.58
N LYS A 31 -16.49 -13.41 0.76
CA LYS A 31 -16.31 -13.73 -0.65
C LYS A 31 -15.94 -12.47 -1.43
N ILE A 32 -14.93 -12.56 -2.29
CA ILE A 32 -14.50 -11.49 -3.21
C ILE A 32 -14.63 -12.04 -4.62
N GLU A 33 -15.26 -11.28 -5.53
CA GLU A 33 -15.52 -11.74 -6.89
C GLU A 33 -15.31 -10.61 -7.90
N ALA A 34 -14.48 -10.85 -8.92
CA ALA A 34 -14.34 -9.94 -10.03
C ALA A 34 -15.57 -10.01 -10.95
N VAL A 35 -16.18 -8.86 -11.22
CA VAL A 35 -17.34 -8.74 -12.11
C VAL A 35 -17.06 -7.69 -13.19
N ASP A 36 -17.48 -8.01 -14.41
CA ASP A 36 -17.33 -7.14 -15.56
C ASP A 36 -18.09 -5.81 -15.38
N LEU A 37 -17.42 -4.71 -15.71
CA LEU A 37 -17.96 -3.37 -15.51
C LEU A 37 -19.18 -3.10 -16.40
N GLU A 38 -19.17 -3.56 -17.64
CA GLU A 38 -20.29 -3.38 -18.57
C GLU A 38 -21.49 -4.21 -18.12
N TYR A 39 -21.25 -5.42 -17.62
CA TYR A 39 -22.29 -6.25 -17.00
C TYR A 39 -22.94 -5.56 -15.79
N LEU A 40 -22.14 -4.96 -14.90
CA LEU A 40 -22.65 -4.18 -13.77
C LEU A 40 -23.46 -2.96 -14.22
N LYS A 41 -22.94 -2.18 -15.19
CA LYS A 41 -23.64 -0.99 -15.72
C LYS A 41 -24.92 -1.31 -16.46
N LYS A 42 -24.94 -2.41 -17.23
CA LYS A 42 -26.08 -2.82 -18.05
C LYS A 42 -27.31 -3.15 -17.21
N TYR A 43 -27.11 -3.87 -16.10
CA TYR A 43 -28.21 -4.32 -15.24
C TYR A 43 -28.39 -3.44 -13.99
N GLY A 44 -27.39 -2.65 -13.61
CA GLY A 44 -27.46 -1.72 -12.48
C GLY A 44 -27.91 -2.43 -11.19
N ASP A 45 -28.86 -1.81 -10.49
CA ASP A 45 -29.44 -2.36 -9.26
C ASP A 45 -30.22 -3.69 -9.49
N SER A 46 -30.61 -3.99 -10.73
CA SER A 46 -31.32 -5.23 -11.12
C SER A 46 -30.37 -6.37 -11.49
N ASN A 47 -29.06 -6.24 -11.24
CA ASN A 47 -28.11 -7.30 -11.50
C ASN A 47 -28.37 -8.48 -10.55
N SER A 48 -28.49 -9.69 -11.10
CA SER A 48 -28.76 -10.93 -10.35
C SER A 48 -27.79 -11.20 -9.20
N VAL A 49 -26.57 -10.63 -9.26
CA VAL A 49 -25.58 -10.73 -8.18
C VAL A 49 -26.08 -10.15 -6.85
N PHE A 50 -26.94 -9.13 -6.89
CA PHE A 50 -27.50 -8.48 -5.70
C PHE A 50 -28.69 -9.24 -5.10
N GLU A 51 -29.27 -10.18 -5.86
CA GLU A 51 -30.31 -11.08 -5.36
C GLU A 51 -29.70 -12.35 -4.75
N GLN A 52 -28.61 -12.83 -5.34
CA GLN A 52 -27.94 -14.06 -4.93
C GLN A 52 -27.01 -13.88 -3.73
N TYR A 53 -26.45 -12.69 -3.56
CA TYR A 53 -25.45 -12.41 -2.54
C TYR A 53 -25.76 -11.12 -1.78
N ASP A 54 -25.45 -11.14 -0.49
CA ASP A 54 -25.37 -9.92 0.33
C ASP A 54 -24.08 -9.16 -0.02
N VAL A 55 -24.17 -8.32 -1.06
CA VAL A 55 -23.06 -7.50 -1.54
C VAL A 55 -22.89 -6.28 -0.65
N LYS A 56 -21.72 -6.15 -0.01
CA LYS A 56 -21.43 -5.08 0.95
C LYS A 56 -20.84 -3.84 0.28
N ALA A 57 -20.05 -4.02 -0.78
CA ALA A 57 -19.41 -2.92 -1.50
C ALA A 57 -18.92 -3.37 -2.88
N ILE A 58 -18.66 -2.38 -3.74
CA ILE A 58 -17.95 -2.54 -5.01
C ILE A 58 -16.63 -1.79 -4.90
N VAL A 59 -15.52 -2.45 -5.19
CA VAL A 59 -14.17 -1.86 -5.21
C VAL A 59 -13.66 -1.83 -6.64
N GLY A 60 -13.11 -0.71 -7.09
CA GLY A 60 -12.60 -0.65 -8.45
C GLY A 60 -11.84 0.62 -8.81
N THR A 61 -11.46 0.72 -10.08
CA THR A 61 -10.89 1.95 -10.66
C THR A 61 -11.92 2.78 -11.42
N SER A 62 -13.17 2.30 -11.53
CA SER A 62 -14.27 3.04 -12.14
C SER A 62 -15.61 2.67 -11.51
N ASP A 63 -16.41 3.68 -11.19
CA ASP A 63 -17.72 3.52 -10.56
C ASP A 63 -18.76 2.99 -11.57
N PRO A 64 -19.43 1.86 -11.30
CA PRO A 64 -20.57 1.40 -12.09
C PRO A 64 -21.85 2.21 -11.85
N HIS A 65 -21.86 3.13 -10.86
CA HIS A 65 -22.99 3.98 -10.45
C HIS A 65 -24.22 3.20 -9.98
N ILE A 66 -23.98 2.15 -9.19
CA ILE A 66 -25.03 1.32 -8.57
C ILE A 66 -25.41 1.94 -7.23
N LYS A 67 -26.69 2.28 -7.03
CA LYS A 67 -27.12 3.07 -5.87
C LYS A 67 -27.26 2.25 -4.59
N ARG A 68 -27.52 0.95 -4.74
CA ARG A 68 -27.83 0.07 -3.60
C ARG A 68 -26.63 -0.24 -2.71
N VAL A 69 -25.42 -0.18 -3.25
CA VAL A 69 -24.17 -0.56 -2.55
C VAL A 69 -23.13 0.53 -2.71
N PRO A 70 -22.28 0.78 -1.70
CA PRO A 70 -21.22 1.77 -1.81
C PRO A 70 -20.17 1.35 -2.85
N TYR A 71 -19.77 2.31 -3.67
CA TYR A 71 -18.57 2.20 -4.49
C TYR A 71 -17.37 2.79 -3.73
N ILE A 72 -16.26 2.07 -3.75
CA ILE A 72 -15.00 2.48 -3.15
C ILE A 72 -13.93 2.44 -4.24
N ALA A 73 -13.41 3.62 -4.59
CA ALA A 73 -12.28 3.70 -5.49
C ALA A 73 -11.05 3.03 -4.85
N LEU A 74 -10.32 2.22 -5.61
CA LEU A 74 -9.12 1.53 -5.14
C LEU A 74 -8.09 2.50 -4.58
N GLU A 75 -7.96 3.68 -5.18
CA GLU A 75 -7.11 4.78 -4.71
C GLU A 75 -7.51 5.31 -3.32
N ASN A 76 -8.79 5.23 -2.95
CA ASN A 76 -9.25 5.65 -1.62
C ASN A 76 -8.91 4.62 -0.54
N LEU A 77 -8.68 3.34 -0.90
CA LEU A 77 -8.18 2.34 0.04
C LEU A 77 -6.74 2.61 0.47
N ILE A 78 -6.00 3.42 -0.28
CA ILE A 78 -4.60 3.76 -0.01
C ILE A 78 -4.39 5.22 0.37
N ALA A 79 -5.33 6.12 0.11
CA ALA A 79 -5.20 7.53 0.49
C ALA A 79 -5.69 7.78 1.93
N GLY A 80 -4.92 8.54 2.72
CA GLY A 80 -5.37 9.09 4.01
C GLY A 80 -5.38 8.12 5.20
N ASP A 81 -6.37 8.27 6.09
CA ASP A 81 -6.57 7.46 7.31
C ASP A 81 -7.37 6.17 7.04
N GLY A 82 -7.00 5.43 5.98
CA GLY A 82 -7.81 4.37 5.31
C GLY A 82 -8.61 3.37 6.17
N THR A 83 -8.36 3.27 7.48
CA THR A 83 -9.28 2.76 8.50
C THR A 83 -10.75 3.21 8.31
N SER A 84 -11.00 4.46 7.94
CA SER A 84 -12.37 4.96 7.68
C SER A 84 -13.03 4.28 6.48
N VAL A 85 -12.28 4.09 5.40
CA VAL A 85 -12.72 3.40 4.17
C VAL A 85 -12.86 1.88 4.40
N VAL A 86 -11.91 1.29 5.14
CA VAL A 86 -11.96 -0.12 5.53
C VAL A 86 -13.17 -0.40 6.43
N LYS A 87 -13.57 0.54 7.29
CA LYS A 87 -14.81 0.42 8.07
C LYS A 87 -16.06 0.36 7.20
N THR A 88 -16.08 1.06 6.05
CA THR A 88 -17.17 0.97 5.08
C THR A 88 -17.22 -0.39 4.38
N LEU A 89 -16.07 -1.02 4.13
CA LEU A 89 -16.00 -2.40 3.61
C LEU A 89 -16.47 -3.45 4.63
N PHE A 90 -16.17 -3.21 5.90
CA PHE A 90 -16.40 -4.15 6.99
C PHE A 90 -17.27 -3.54 8.11
N PRO A 91 -18.54 -3.17 7.82
CA PRO A 91 -19.41 -2.49 8.78
C PRO A 91 -19.70 -3.32 10.04
N ASP A 92 -19.62 -4.65 9.91
CA ASP A 92 -19.90 -5.61 10.99
C ASP A 92 -18.68 -5.84 11.91
N VAL A 93 -17.48 -5.39 11.51
CA VAL A 93 -16.24 -5.57 12.28
C VAL A 93 -16.08 -4.41 13.28
N LYS A 94 -16.17 -4.73 14.58
CA LYS A 94 -16.03 -3.74 15.67
C LYS A 94 -14.61 -3.60 16.20
N ASP A 95 -13.73 -4.56 15.89
CA ASP A 95 -12.34 -4.54 16.33
C ASP A 95 -11.52 -3.54 15.52
N MET A 96 -11.19 -2.40 16.13
CA MET A 96 -10.41 -1.34 15.51
C MET A 96 -8.95 -1.75 15.24
N ALA A 97 -8.38 -2.67 16.02
CA ALA A 97 -7.02 -3.17 15.79
C ALA A 97 -7.00 -4.07 14.54
N LEU A 98 -8.03 -4.90 14.37
CA LEU A 98 -8.23 -5.71 13.17
C LEU A 98 -8.42 -4.84 11.92
N LEU A 99 -9.28 -3.81 11.98
CA LEU A 99 -9.48 -2.87 10.86
C LEU A 99 -8.18 -2.15 10.49
N LYS A 100 -7.40 -1.72 11.48
CA LYS A 100 -6.09 -1.10 11.24
C LYS A 100 -5.11 -2.08 10.59
N ARG A 101 -5.12 -3.35 11.01
CA ARG A 101 -4.29 -4.40 10.41
C ARG A 101 -4.67 -4.67 8.96
N ILE A 102 -5.96 -4.72 8.63
CA ILE A 102 -6.46 -4.84 7.26
C ILE A 102 -5.99 -3.66 6.40
N ASN A 103 -6.13 -2.42 6.91
CA ASN A 103 -5.64 -1.23 6.22
C ASN A 103 -4.14 -1.33 5.93
N ASN A 104 -3.34 -1.74 6.91
CA ASN A 104 -1.90 -1.89 6.73
C ASN A 104 -1.56 -2.92 5.65
N TYR A 105 -2.24 -4.07 5.62
CA TYR A 105 -2.04 -5.09 4.59
C TYR A 105 -2.48 -4.61 3.21
N LEU A 106 -3.58 -3.87 3.10
CA LEU A 106 -4.02 -3.28 1.82
C LEU A 106 -2.95 -2.34 1.25
N VAL A 107 -2.41 -1.46 2.09
CA VAL A 107 -1.35 -0.53 1.69
C VAL A 107 -0.08 -1.27 1.31
N GLU A 108 0.32 -2.26 2.09
CA GLU A 108 1.50 -3.10 1.83
C GLU A 108 1.35 -3.86 0.50
N ASN A 109 0.29 -4.66 0.34
CA ASN A 109 0.07 -5.48 -0.85
C ASN A 109 -0.13 -4.67 -2.13
N LEU A 110 -0.73 -3.48 -2.06
CA LEU A 110 -0.83 -2.64 -3.26
C LEU A 110 0.52 -2.00 -3.60
N SER A 111 1.28 -1.58 -2.59
CA SER A 111 2.64 -1.05 -2.79
C SER A 111 3.54 -2.14 -3.39
N VAL A 112 3.40 -3.38 -2.94
CA VAL A 112 4.06 -4.58 -3.48
C VAL A 112 3.78 -4.73 -4.97
N GLU A 113 2.51 -4.73 -5.35
CA GLU A 113 2.09 -4.95 -6.73
C GLU A 113 2.62 -3.85 -7.67
N ARG A 114 2.59 -2.59 -7.20
CA ARG A 114 3.15 -1.44 -7.94
C ARG A 114 4.67 -1.51 -8.08
N LEU A 115 5.36 -1.90 -7.01
CA LEU A 115 6.81 -2.08 -7.01
C LEU A 115 7.26 -3.19 -7.96
N LEU A 116 6.62 -4.37 -7.88
CA LEU A 116 6.86 -5.51 -8.76
C LEU A 116 6.68 -5.14 -10.24
N SER A 117 5.76 -4.21 -10.53
CA SER A 117 5.48 -3.75 -11.89
C SER A 117 6.47 -2.69 -12.40
N ALA A 118 7.17 -1.99 -11.51
CA ALA A 118 8.01 -0.84 -11.83
C ALA A 118 9.51 -1.11 -11.74
N VAL A 119 9.91 -2.25 -11.16
CA VAL A 119 11.30 -2.48 -10.75
C VAL A 119 11.74 -3.92 -11.06
N THR A 120 12.89 -4.11 -11.71
CA THR A 120 13.50 -5.42 -12.00
C THR A 120 14.28 -5.98 -10.81
N ILE A 121 13.63 -6.06 -9.64
CA ILE A 121 14.27 -6.57 -8.42
C ILE A 121 14.37 -8.10 -8.48
N LEU A 122 15.55 -8.63 -8.20
CA LEU A 122 15.86 -10.07 -8.14
C LEU A 122 14.94 -10.88 -7.19
N ASP A 123 14.37 -10.23 -6.18
CA ASP A 123 13.32 -10.75 -5.30
C ASP A 123 12.55 -9.58 -4.65
N ALA A 124 11.47 -9.10 -5.27
CA ALA A 124 10.75 -7.96 -4.75
C ALA A 124 10.03 -8.27 -3.43
N THR A 125 9.57 -9.51 -3.22
CA THR A 125 8.92 -9.94 -1.97
C THR A 125 9.85 -9.73 -0.78
N LYS A 126 11.12 -10.12 -0.92
CA LYS A 126 12.13 -9.92 0.13
C LYS A 126 12.43 -8.43 0.37
N VAL A 127 12.51 -7.63 -0.70
CA VAL A 127 12.73 -6.18 -0.58
C VAL A 127 11.59 -5.53 0.17
N ILE A 128 10.34 -5.84 -0.19
CA ILE A 128 9.17 -5.26 0.45
C ILE A 128 9.13 -5.62 1.93
N SER A 129 9.34 -6.90 2.29
CA SER A 129 9.41 -7.29 3.70
C SER A 129 10.48 -6.49 4.44
N SER A 130 11.64 -6.30 3.83
CA SER A 130 12.74 -5.51 4.43
C SER A 130 12.37 -4.04 4.63
N VAL A 131 11.64 -3.44 3.67
CA VAL A 131 11.18 -2.05 3.76
C VAL A 131 10.05 -1.92 4.78
N SER A 132 9.15 -2.90 4.87
CA SER A 132 8.09 -2.99 5.88
C SER A 132 8.70 -3.02 7.29
N ASP A 133 9.66 -3.91 7.52
CA ASP A 133 10.40 -4.02 8.79
C ASP A 133 11.14 -2.72 9.14
N MET A 134 11.78 -2.08 8.15
CA MET A 134 12.44 -0.79 8.34
C MET A 134 11.46 0.31 8.77
N MET A 135 10.27 0.37 8.15
CA MET A 135 9.24 1.34 8.54
C MET A 135 8.72 1.08 9.96
N THR A 136 8.51 -0.19 10.33
CA THR A 136 8.14 -0.55 11.70
C THR A 136 9.19 -0.11 12.71
N GLU A 137 10.47 -0.43 12.46
CA GLU A 137 11.58 0.00 13.33
C GLU A 137 11.69 1.54 13.39
N LEU A 138 11.42 2.24 12.28
CA LEU A 138 11.42 3.69 12.22
C LEU A 138 10.31 4.30 13.09
N GLU A 139 9.07 3.80 12.96
CA GLU A 139 7.92 4.26 13.76
C GLU A 139 8.17 4.01 15.25
N GLU A 140 8.70 2.85 15.62
CA GLU A 140 9.02 2.49 17.01
C GLU A 140 10.12 3.37 17.62
N ASN A 141 11.22 3.61 16.89
CA ASN A 141 12.36 4.37 17.39
C ASN A 141 12.15 5.89 17.37
N THR A 142 11.21 6.39 16.58
CA THR A 142 10.93 7.84 16.45
C THR A 142 9.66 8.26 17.19
N GLY A 143 8.73 7.34 17.45
CA GLY A 143 7.41 7.64 18.01
C GLY A 143 6.43 8.27 17.01
N ILE A 144 6.77 8.32 15.72
CA ILE A 144 5.88 8.86 14.68
C ILE A 144 4.93 7.78 14.17
N ARG A 145 3.90 8.21 13.43
CA ARG A 145 3.08 7.34 12.59
C ARG A 145 3.18 7.81 11.15
N LEU A 146 3.63 6.91 10.28
CA LEU A 146 3.72 7.19 8.86
C LEU A 146 2.32 7.20 8.24
N THR A 147 2.01 8.24 7.48
CA THR A 147 0.79 8.29 6.68
C THR A 147 0.87 7.26 5.55
N ASN A 148 -0.28 6.84 4.99
CA ASN A 148 -0.26 5.90 3.86
C ASN A 148 0.56 6.44 2.67
N ASN A 149 0.53 7.75 2.41
CA ASN A 149 1.32 8.35 1.35
C ASN A 149 2.82 8.25 1.61
N GLN A 150 3.25 8.52 2.85
CA GLN A 150 4.65 8.34 3.25
C GLN A 150 5.07 6.87 3.11
N ARG A 151 4.22 5.91 3.52
CA ARG A 151 4.51 4.48 3.39
C ARG A 151 4.68 4.07 1.92
N VAL A 152 3.77 4.47 1.04
CA VAL A 152 3.87 4.20 -0.41
C VAL A 152 5.14 4.82 -0.98
N THR A 153 5.44 6.06 -0.62
CA THR A 153 6.65 6.77 -1.07
C THR A 153 7.93 6.07 -0.60
N LEU A 154 7.97 5.62 0.66
CA LEU A 154 9.10 4.87 1.21
C LEU A 154 9.26 3.51 0.54
N TYR A 155 8.17 2.77 0.30
CA TYR A 155 8.20 1.52 -0.44
C TYR A 155 8.86 1.71 -1.80
N VAL A 156 8.41 2.69 -2.58
CA VAL A 156 8.95 2.99 -3.91
C VAL A 156 10.41 3.42 -3.84
N HIS A 157 10.71 4.45 -3.04
CA HIS A 157 12.04 5.06 -3.00
C HIS A 157 13.10 4.11 -2.46
N VAL A 158 12.83 3.43 -1.33
CA VAL A 158 13.81 2.54 -0.70
C VAL A 158 14.07 1.32 -1.57
N SER A 159 13.04 0.77 -2.23
CA SER A 159 13.22 -0.35 -3.16
C SER A 159 14.08 0.05 -4.36
N ALA A 160 13.81 1.21 -4.97
CA ALA A 160 14.62 1.74 -6.07
C ALA A 160 16.05 2.08 -5.62
N MET A 161 16.22 2.60 -4.40
CA MET A 161 17.53 2.87 -3.80
C MET A 161 18.33 1.58 -3.60
N ILE A 162 17.71 0.50 -3.09
CA ILE A 162 18.36 -0.80 -2.95
C ILE A 162 18.84 -1.31 -4.30
N GLU A 163 18.00 -1.31 -5.33
CA GLU A 163 18.40 -1.75 -6.68
C GLU A 163 19.56 -0.92 -7.22
N ARG A 164 19.46 0.41 -7.15
CA ARG A 164 20.50 1.34 -7.62
C ARG A 164 21.84 1.08 -6.96
N LEU A 165 21.84 0.89 -5.64
CA LEU A 165 23.07 0.64 -4.87
C LEU A 165 23.67 -0.74 -5.16
N ILE A 166 22.85 -1.77 -5.35
CA ILE A 166 23.34 -3.11 -5.76
C ILE A 166 24.00 -3.05 -7.15
N ARG A 167 23.42 -2.27 -8.07
CA ARG A 167 23.93 -2.11 -9.45
C ARG A 167 25.15 -1.19 -9.56
N ASN A 168 25.61 -0.59 -8.44
CA ASN A 168 26.65 0.45 -8.43
C ASN A 168 26.33 1.62 -9.38
N GLU A 169 25.05 1.95 -9.51
CA GLU A 169 24.61 3.12 -10.28
C GLU A 169 24.94 4.43 -9.53
N PRO A 170 24.98 5.57 -10.23
CA PRO A 170 25.32 6.85 -9.62
C PRO A 170 24.44 7.18 -8.41
N PRO A 171 25.00 7.71 -7.31
CA PRO A 171 24.22 8.04 -6.12
C PRO A 171 23.27 9.21 -6.37
N LEU A 172 22.21 9.30 -5.57
CA LEU A 172 21.33 10.45 -5.55
C LEU A 172 22.12 11.71 -5.17
N VAL A 173 21.93 12.80 -5.92
CA VAL A 173 22.46 14.11 -5.56
C VAL A 173 21.35 14.92 -4.91
N TYR A 174 21.36 15.00 -3.58
CA TYR A 174 20.31 15.68 -2.82
C TYR A 174 20.91 16.43 -1.63
N LYS A 175 21.15 17.72 -1.84
CA LYS A 175 21.74 18.62 -0.84
C LYS A 175 20.67 19.47 -0.21
N VAL A 176 20.71 19.54 1.11
CA VAL A 176 19.81 20.33 1.94
C VAL A 176 20.61 21.09 2.97
N VAL A 177 20.02 22.15 3.53
CA VAL A 177 20.62 22.85 4.68
C VAL A 177 20.55 21.91 5.87
N SER A 178 21.72 21.58 6.43
CA SER A 178 21.80 20.71 7.60
C SER A 178 21.40 21.47 8.86
N SER A 179 20.31 21.05 9.49
CA SER A 179 19.94 21.45 10.86
C SER A 179 20.27 20.34 11.84
N GLU A 180 20.36 20.66 13.14
CA GLU A 180 20.60 19.67 14.19
C GLU A 180 19.46 18.64 14.27
N GLU A 181 18.22 19.11 14.12
CA GLU A 181 17.03 18.25 14.02
C GLU A 181 17.14 17.28 12.83
N ARG A 182 17.58 17.76 11.66
CA ARG A 182 17.78 16.90 10.49
C ARG A 182 18.85 15.85 10.73
N LYS A 183 19.98 16.21 11.35
CA LYS A 183 21.04 15.23 11.69
C LYS A 183 20.51 14.14 12.62
N GLN A 184 19.71 14.52 13.62
CA GLN A 184 19.10 13.56 14.54
C GLN A 184 18.09 12.65 13.82
N GLY A 185 17.21 13.21 12.98
CA GLY A 185 16.27 12.44 12.17
C GLY A 185 16.98 11.48 11.21
N CYS A 186 18.00 11.95 10.49
CA CYS A 186 18.83 11.11 9.62
C CYS A 186 19.52 9.99 10.39
N THR A 187 19.95 10.22 11.64
CA THR A 187 20.54 9.18 12.49
C THR A 187 19.53 8.09 12.84
N LYS A 188 18.28 8.47 13.14
CA LYS A 188 17.18 7.52 13.39
C LYS A 188 16.83 6.71 12.15
N ILE A 189 16.73 7.36 10.99
CA ILE A 189 16.50 6.69 9.70
C ILE A 189 17.66 5.73 9.38
N LYS A 190 18.90 6.17 9.58
CA LYS A 190 20.08 5.34 9.36
C LYS A 190 20.10 4.09 10.23
N ARG A 191 19.57 4.18 11.46
CA ARG A 191 19.41 3.03 12.34
C ARG A 191 18.42 2.01 11.78
N ALA A 192 17.24 2.46 11.35
CA ALA A 192 16.21 1.60 10.75
C ALA A 192 16.68 0.91 9.45
N LEU A 193 17.60 1.55 8.72
CA LEU A 193 18.17 0.99 7.49
C LEU A 193 19.26 -0.09 7.72
N ARG A 194 19.72 -0.33 8.95
CA ARG A 194 20.85 -1.25 9.22
C ARG A 194 20.62 -2.66 8.69
N ASN A 195 19.41 -3.19 8.89
CA ASN A 195 19.07 -4.53 8.41
C ASN A 195 19.07 -4.61 6.89
N ILE A 196 18.62 -3.55 6.21
CA ILE A 196 18.69 -3.42 4.76
C ILE A 196 20.15 -3.34 4.30
N GLU A 197 20.97 -2.46 4.88
CA GLU A 197 22.40 -2.34 4.52
C GLU A 197 23.13 -3.68 4.65
N SER A 198 22.89 -4.40 5.76
CA SER A 198 23.49 -5.72 6.00
C SER A 198 22.95 -6.80 5.05
N SER A 199 21.64 -6.83 4.79
CA SER A 199 21.01 -7.90 3.99
C SER A 199 21.36 -7.82 2.51
N TYR A 200 21.58 -6.61 2.00
CA TYR A 200 21.87 -6.36 0.59
C TYR A 200 23.35 -6.00 0.34
N GLY A 201 24.17 -5.87 1.39
CA GLY A 201 25.58 -5.51 1.26
C GLY A 201 25.80 -4.10 0.70
N ILE A 202 24.87 -3.18 0.97
CA ILE A 202 24.88 -1.81 0.45
C ILE A 202 25.20 -0.79 1.55
N LYS A 203 25.60 0.41 1.14
CA LYS A 203 25.80 1.54 2.05
C LYS A 203 24.98 2.76 1.60
N VAL A 204 24.07 3.20 2.45
CA VAL A 204 23.21 4.36 2.23
C VAL A 204 23.96 5.64 2.62
N ASP A 205 24.09 6.58 1.68
CA ASP A 205 24.84 7.81 1.88
C ASP A 205 24.00 8.94 2.52
N GLN A 206 24.61 10.10 2.74
CA GLN A 206 23.92 11.22 3.37
C GLN A 206 22.84 11.86 2.47
N ASN A 207 22.97 11.79 1.14
CA ASN A 207 21.97 12.34 0.23
C ASN A 207 20.66 11.55 0.34
N GLU A 208 20.75 10.21 0.35
CA GLU A 208 19.59 9.34 0.59
C GLU A 208 18.94 9.62 1.93
N LEU A 209 19.74 9.72 3.00
CA LEU A 209 19.21 10.02 4.34
C LEU A 209 18.49 11.37 4.38
N ASN A 210 19.00 12.38 3.67
CA ASN A 210 18.35 13.68 3.59
C ASN A 210 17.01 13.60 2.86
N TYR A 211 16.95 12.85 1.76
CA TYR A 211 15.70 12.67 1.01
C TYR A 211 14.66 11.89 1.82
N LEU A 212 15.10 10.81 2.49
CA LEU A 212 14.24 10.04 3.39
C LEU A 212 13.76 10.88 4.57
N TYR A 213 14.58 11.79 5.10
CA TYR A 213 14.15 12.73 6.14
C TYR A 213 12.95 13.56 5.69
N ASP A 214 12.94 14.04 4.45
CA ASP A 214 11.85 14.86 3.94
C ASP A 214 10.56 14.05 3.77
N ILE A 215 10.67 12.80 3.30
CA ILE A 215 9.54 11.87 3.26
C ILE A 215 8.94 11.64 4.65
N VAL A 216 9.78 11.49 5.67
CA VAL A 216 9.34 11.05 7.00
C VAL A 216 8.84 12.21 7.86
N PHE A 217 9.49 13.38 7.77
CA PHE A 217 9.29 14.48 8.72
C PHE A 217 8.76 15.79 8.11
N GLN A 218 8.75 15.93 6.78
CA GLN A 218 8.35 17.18 6.12
C GLN A 218 7.18 17.04 5.13
N LEU A 219 6.78 15.82 4.78
CA LEU A 219 5.70 15.50 3.85
C LEU A 219 4.44 14.97 4.53
#